data_AF-A0A2R6NH58-F1
#
_entry.id   AF-A0A2R6NH58-F1
#
_cell.length_a   1.000
_cell.length_b   1.000
_cell.length_c   1.000
_cell.angle_alpha   90.00
_cell.angle_beta   90.00
_cell.angle_gamma   90.00
#
_symmetry.space_group_name_H-M   'P 1'
#
loop_
_entity.id
_entity.type
_entity.pdbx_description
1 polymer ?
#
loop_
_entity_poly.entity_id
_entity_poly.type
_entity_poly.pdbx_seq_one_letter_code
_entity_poly.pdbx_strand_id
1 'polypeptide(L)'
;MLHFISVSQPYPGSFYTGDGAVRDKDGYTWIKGRVDDVINVFGHRLSTAEIESALILYDRVAEADVIGANDELTGQAAHVFVQLFDSNSSP
;
A
#
# COMPACT_ATOMS: atom_id res chain seq x y z
N MET A 1 10.46 18.16 18.43
CA MET A 1 9.03 18.10 18.05
C MET A 1 8.99 17.74 16.58
N LEU A 2 8.92 16.44 16.28
CA LEU A 2 8.98 15.94 14.90
C LEU A 2 7.70 16.40 14.18
N HIS A 3 7.85 17.34 13.26
CA HIS A 3 6.83 17.66 12.27
C HIS A 3 6.77 16.47 11.31
N PHE A 4 5.90 15.51 11.60
CA PHE A 4 5.45 14.58 10.57
C PHE A 4 4.62 15.39 9.57
N ILE A 5 5.18 15.53 8.38
CA ILE A 5 4.62 16.25 7.25
C ILE A 5 3.24 15.66 6.93
N SER A 6 2.28 16.56 6.77
CA SER A 6 0.90 16.33 6.35
C SER A 6 0.78 15.23 5.29
N VAL A 7 0.23 14.08 5.66
CA VAL A 7 -0.45 13.20 4.70
C VAL A 7 -1.52 14.07 4.04
N SER A 8 -1.56 14.09 2.70
CA SER A 8 -2.41 15.03 1.97
C SER A 8 -3.84 15.02 2.53
N GLN A 9 -4.41 16.20 2.74
CA GLN A 9 -5.81 16.37 3.11
C GLN A 9 -6.55 16.70 1.81
N PRO A 10 -6.95 15.69 1.01
CA PRO A 10 -7.58 15.93 -0.29
C PRO A 10 -8.92 16.69 -0.16
N TYR A 11 -9.53 16.69 1.04
CA TYR A 11 -10.83 17.30 1.31
C TYR A 11 -10.74 18.26 2.51
N PRO A 12 -10.57 19.57 2.28
CA PRO A 12 -10.52 20.57 3.35
C PRO A 12 -11.76 20.55 4.24
N GLY A 13 -11.55 20.60 5.55
CA GLY A 13 -12.64 20.62 6.55
C GLY A 13 -13.27 19.25 6.84
N SER A 14 -12.70 18.15 6.34
CA SER A 14 -13.13 16.79 6.63
C SER A 14 -11.95 15.90 7.01
N PHE A 15 -12.19 14.87 7.83
CA PHE A 15 -11.17 13.87 8.15
C PHE A 15 -11.13 12.81 7.04
N TYR A 16 -9.98 12.70 6.35
CA TYR A 16 -9.77 11.67 5.34
C TYR A 16 -9.34 10.36 5.99
N THR A 17 -10.22 9.35 5.95
CA THR A 17 -9.94 8.01 6.51
C THR A 17 -9.05 7.17 5.60
N GLY A 18 -9.07 7.43 4.29
CA GLY A 18 -8.44 6.61 3.26
C GLY A 18 -9.17 5.30 2.94
N ASP A 19 -10.38 5.11 3.48
CA ASP A 19 -11.22 3.96 3.17
C ASP A 19 -12.29 4.34 2.14
N GLY A 20 -12.48 3.48 1.14
CA GLY A 20 -13.56 3.58 0.19
C GLY A 20 -14.84 3.09 0.85
N ALA A 21 -15.93 3.86 0.74
CA ALA A 21 -17.21 3.45 1.30
C ALA A 21 -18.36 3.79 0.35
N VAL A 22 -19.42 2.97 0.39
CA VAL A 22 -20.66 3.18 -0.35
C VAL A 22 -21.81 3.20 0.63
N ARG A 23 -22.71 4.19 0.51
CA ARG A 23 -23.94 4.23 1.27
C ARG A 23 -25.10 3.70 0.44
N ASP A 24 -25.86 2.76 0.99
CA ASP A 24 -27.04 2.23 0.31
C ASP A 24 -28.29 3.09 0.52
N LYS A 25 -29.41 2.67 -0.08
CA LYS A 25 -30.69 3.38 -0.04
C LYS A 25 -31.34 3.35 1.34
N ASP A 26 -31.03 2.34 2.13
CA ASP A 26 -31.55 2.16 3.50
C ASP A 26 -30.70 2.91 4.53
N GLY A 27 -29.60 3.53 4.08
CA GLY A 27 -28.75 4.42 4.86
C GLY A 27 -27.57 3.73 5.54
N TYR A 28 -27.31 2.45 5.26
CA TYR A 28 -26.15 1.71 5.76
C TYR A 28 -24.89 2.03 4.95
N THR A 29 -23.74 2.04 5.62
CA THR A 29 -22.43 2.33 5.00
C THR A 29 -21.62 1.04 4.88
N TRP A 30 -21.18 0.74 3.66
CA TRP A 30 -20.39 -0.42 3.30
C TRP A 30 -18.94 -0.01 3.05
N ILE A 31 -18.01 -0.50 3.86
CA ILE A 31 -16.58 -0.29 3.65
C ILE A 31 -16.09 -1.24 2.55
N LYS A 32 -15.49 -0.69 1.50
CA LYS A 32 -15.00 -1.42 0.32
C LYS A 32 -13.51 -1.77 0.38
N GLY A 33 -12.76 -1.15 1.29
CA GLY A 33 -11.33 -1.36 1.45
C GLY A 33 -10.55 -0.05 1.41
N ARG A 34 -9.22 -0.16 1.36
CA ARG A 34 -8.31 0.97 1.25
C ARG A 34 -8.36 1.58 -0.15
N VAL A 35 -8.23 2.90 -0.20
CA VAL A 35 -8.08 3.67 -1.45
C VAL A 35 -6.60 3.99 -1.72
N ASP A 36 -5.77 3.94 -0.67
CA ASP A 36 -4.33 4.11 -0.77
C ASP A 36 -3.59 2.77 -0.86
N ASP A 37 -2.29 2.84 -1.16
CA ASP A 37 -1.41 1.68 -1.37
C ASP A 37 -0.98 1.04 -0.03
N VAL A 38 -1.97 0.55 0.70
CA VAL A 38 -1.82 -0.15 1.98
C VAL A 38 -2.43 -1.52 1.89
N ILE A 39 -1.65 -2.54 2.22
CA ILE A 39 -2.06 -3.95 2.28
C ILE A 39 -2.30 -4.34 3.73
N ASN A 40 -3.31 -5.17 3.97
CA ASN A 40 -3.67 -5.70 5.27
C ASN A 40 -3.39 -7.21 5.36
N VAL A 41 -2.22 -7.55 5.92
CA VAL A 41 -1.78 -8.94 6.11
C VAL A 41 -1.95 -9.29 7.59
N PHE A 42 -2.83 -10.24 7.92
CA PHE A 42 -3.14 -10.61 9.32
C PHE A 42 -3.57 -9.44 10.23
N GLY A 43 -4.18 -8.39 9.68
CA GLY A 43 -4.54 -7.19 10.45
C GLY A 43 -3.43 -6.14 10.51
N HIS A 44 -2.21 -6.45 10.06
CA HIS A 44 -1.10 -5.51 10.00
C HIS A 44 -1.21 -4.66 8.74
N ARG A 45 -1.21 -3.33 8.93
CA ARG A 45 -1.21 -2.36 7.84
C ARG A 45 0.22 -2.15 7.36
N LEU A 46 0.49 -2.61 6.14
CA LEU A 46 1.79 -2.53 5.49
C LEU A 46 1.69 -1.57 4.31
N SER A 47 2.60 -0.61 4.26
CA SER A 47 2.75 0.28 3.10
C SER A 47 3.48 -0.47 1.98
N THR A 48 2.97 -0.44 0.76
CA THR A 48 3.68 -1.03 -0.40
C THR A 48 5.03 -0.35 -0.60
N ALA A 49 5.06 0.98 -0.50
CA ALA A 49 6.27 1.78 -0.65
C ALA A 49 7.37 1.43 0.37
N GLU A 50 7.00 0.98 1.58
CA GLU A 50 7.97 0.52 2.58
C GLU A 50 8.62 -0.80 2.16
N ILE A 51 7.82 -1.74 1.63
CA ILE A 51 8.31 -3.04 1.14
C ILE A 51 9.18 -2.84 -0.12
N GLU A 52 8.74 -2.00 -1.05
CA GLU A 52 9.50 -1.63 -2.26
C GLU A 52 10.85 -1.00 -1.90
N SER A 53 10.83 -0.02 -0.98
CA SER A 53 12.05 0.63 -0.50
C SER A 53 13.01 -0.37 0.14
N ALA A 54 12.51 -1.36 0.89
CA ALA A 54 13.34 -2.41 1.49
C ALA A 54 14.00 -3.31 0.43
N LEU A 55 13.32 -3.59 -0.69
CA LEU A 55 13.85 -4.42 -1.77
C LEU A 55 14.87 -3.67 -2.63
N ILE A 56 14.65 -2.38 -2.87
CA ILE A 56 15.57 -1.50 -3.62
C ILE A 56 16.94 -1.38 -2.93
N LEU A 57 17.03 -1.62 -1.61
CA LEU A 57 18.32 -1.65 -0.89
C LEU A 57 19.25 -2.81 -1.32
N TYR A 58 18.76 -3.79 -2.07
CA TYR A 58 19.58 -4.87 -2.58
C TYR A 58 20.18 -4.49 -3.94
N ASP A 59 21.51 -4.42 -4.04
CA ASP A 59 22.27 -3.91 -5.20
C ASP A 59 21.92 -4.54 -6.57
N ARG A 60 21.25 -5.69 -6.60
CA ARG A 60 20.86 -6.35 -7.86
C ARG A 60 19.45 -5.98 -8.33
N VAL A 61 18.67 -5.29 -7.50
CA VAL A 61 17.31 -4.85 -7.82
C VAL A 61 17.38 -3.50 -8.52
N ALA A 62 16.87 -3.45 -9.75
CA ALA A 62 16.70 -2.21 -10.50
C ALA A 62 15.39 -1.51 -10.13
N GLU A 63 14.31 -2.29 -9.97
CA GLU A 63 12.97 -1.82 -9.66
C GLU A 63 12.21 -2.89 -8.88
N ALA A 64 11.31 -2.47 -8.01
CA ALA A 64 10.40 -3.35 -7.28
C ALA A 64 9.02 -2.71 -7.14
N ASP A 65 7.98 -3.48 -7.42
CA ASP A 65 6.58 -3.08 -7.28
C ASP A 65 5.84 -4.08 -6.40
N VAL A 66 5.00 -3.59 -5.48
CA VAL A 66 4.26 -4.43 -4.53
C VAL A 66 2.76 -4.21 -4.65
N ILE A 67 2.01 -5.30 -4.81
CA ILE A 67 0.54 -5.27 -4.85
C ILE A 67 -0.07 -6.16 -3.78
N GLY A 68 -1.25 -5.78 -3.29
CA GLY A 68 -2.07 -6.62 -2.41
C GLY A 68 -2.96 -7.56 -3.21
N ALA A 69 -2.88 -8.86 -2.95
CA ALA A 69 -3.78 -9.86 -3.47
C ALA A 69 -4.67 -10.43 -2.36
N ASN A 70 -5.86 -10.91 -2.70
CA ASN A 70 -6.73 -11.60 -1.74
C ASN A 70 -6.14 -12.97 -1.38
N ASP A 71 -6.09 -13.30 -0.10
CA ASP A 71 -5.60 -14.57 0.42
C ASP A 71 -6.53 -15.08 1.53
N GLU A 72 -6.90 -16.36 1.47
CA GLU A 72 -7.89 -16.93 2.40
C GLU A 72 -7.39 -17.03 3.84
N LEU A 73 -6.07 -17.16 4.05
CA LEU A 73 -5.48 -17.32 5.38
C LEU A 73 -5.15 -15.97 6.01
N THR A 74 -4.58 -15.05 5.23
CA THR A 74 -4.03 -13.78 5.74
C THR A 74 -4.93 -12.58 5.48
N GLY A 75 -6.04 -12.76 4.75
CA GLY A 75 -6.94 -11.71 4.28
C GLY A 75 -6.40 -11.04 3.01
N GLN A 76 -5.21 -10.48 3.09
CA GLN A 76 -4.43 -10.08 1.91
C GLN A 76 -2.99 -10.58 2.02
N ALA A 77 -2.35 -10.81 0.88
CA ALA A 77 -0.94 -11.14 0.76
C ALA A 77 -0.22 -10.11 -0.12
N ALA A 78 1.03 -9.82 0.20
CA ALA A 78 1.88 -8.98 -0.64
C ALA A 78 2.49 -9.81 -1.76
N HIS A 79 2.19 -9.43 -3.00
CA HIS A 79 2.82 -9.99 -4.20
C HIS A 79 3.83 -8.98 -4.71
N VAL A 80 5.06 -9.43 -4.95
CA VAL A 80 6.19 -8.58 -5.29
C VAL A 80 6.69 -8.92 -6.68
N PHE A 81 6.81 -7.90 -7.52
CA PHE A 81 7.46 -7.97 -8.82
C PHE A 81 8.81 -7.26 -8.72
N VAL A 82 9.87 -7.93 -9.19
CA VAL A 82 11.23 -7.42 -9.06
C VAL A 82 11.89 -7.44 -10.43
N GLN A 83 12.41 -6.30 -10.87
CA GLN A 83 13.32 -6.22 -11.99
C GLN A 83 14.76 -6.27 -11.47
N LEU A 84 15.56 -7.15 -12.04
CA LEU A 84 16.98 -7.24 -11.75
C LEU A 84 17.80 -6.49 -12.80
N PHE A 85 18.95 -5.96 -12.40
CA PHE A 85 19.96 -5.53 -13.36
C PHE A 85 20.40 -6.70 -14.24
N ASP A 86 20.67 -6.42 -15.51
CA ASP A 86 21.29 -7.39 -16.40
C ASP A 86 22.65 -7.79 -15.84
N SER A 87 23.09 -9.03 -16.07
CA SER A 87 24.35 -9.53 -15.49
C SER A 87 25.59 -8.73 -15.91
N ASN A 88 25.47 -7.95 -17.00
CA ASN A 88 26.52 -7.10 -17.54
C ASN A 88 26.36 -5.61 -17.21
N SER A 89 25.24 -5.20 -16.61
CA SER A 89 25.06 -3.83 -16.12
C SER A 89 25.37 -3.80 -14.64
N SER A 90 26.39 -3.04 -14.27
CA SER A 90 26.60 -2.65 -12.87
C SER A 90 25.43 -1.78 -12.38
N PRO A 91 25.10 -1.82 -11.08
CA PRO A 91 24.20 -0.83 -10.47
C PRO A 91 24.75 0.60 -10.61
#